data_AF-A0A9D6TCP7-F1
#
_entry.id   AF-A0A9D6TCP7-F1
#
_cell.length_a   1.000
_cell.length_b   1.000
_cell.length_c   1.000
_cell.angle_alpha   90.00
_cell.angle_beta   90.00
_cell.angle_gamma   90.00
#
_symmetry.space_group_name_H-M   'P 1'
#
loop_
_entity.id
_entity.type
_entity.pdbx_description
1 polymer ?
#
loop_
_entity_poly.entity_id
_entity_poly.type
_entity_poly.pdbx_seq_one_letter_code
_entity_poly.pdbx_strand_id
1 'polypeptide(L)'
;MKRTPTWIIAVAVALLARSVAADVPNLLNYQGRLTDPSGNPKNGTFTMQFAMYDAETGGNQLPTGSPWGETQSVTVTNGVFNVLLGSVTALPAGLFQGGPSDASGPLRFLQVMVDGEVLAPRHRIASAGYAITGAANIDLPNSTATVGNILKGGVRFVHNFGSANTFVGAGAGNFAMTGISNTALGENAFVDNTAGISNTAIGRDAMRHNTSGTLNTAIGVMALVANTTGSGNIAVGSGAGNNRTVGDSNIDIGHGGIDGDSGVIRIGQQGTHTTFFAAGIRGVTTALGNGVAVLIDGNGQLGTISSSRNLKRDIEDMGDASQGLMRLRPVIFRYKAELDPSRTRQYGLIAEEVAGVIPDLVVYDTAGEPETVRYHLLVPMLLNEVQKEARQIGRQRQQLEEQQTRLTEQARQIKEQAQRIEVLAARLVQVEAVLGARGREPAVETSYSGPRGF
;
A
#
# COMPACT_ATOMS: atom_id res chain seq x y z
N MET A 1 -15.37 28.59 75.70
CA MET A 1 -16.08 29.27 74.59
C MET A 1 -16.91 28.20 73.88
N LYS A 2 -18.21 28.02 74.17
CA LYS A 2 -19.38 28.77 73.68
C LYS A 2 -19.36 29.04 72.18
N ARG A 3 -20.11 28.23 71.40
CA ARG A 3 -21.10 28.62 70.36
C ARG A 3 -21.64 27.38 69.61
N THR A 4 -22.90 27.04 69.84
CA THR A 4 -23.85 26.54 68.81
C THR A 4 -24.43 27.77 68.06
N PRO A 5 -25.26 27.69 66.98
CA PRO A 5 -25.98 26.55 66.36
C PRO A 5 -26.09 26.57 64.79
N THR A 6 -26.98 25.71 64.24
CA THR A 6 -27.76 25.81 62.96
C THR A 6 -27.00 25.42 61.66
N TRP A 7 -27.43 24.48 60.78
CA TRP A 7 -28.71 24.25 60.08
C TRP A 7 -28.84 22.77 59.63
N ILE A 8 -29.99 22.10 59.86
CA ILE A 8 -31.02 21.69 58.87
C ILE A 8 -30.61 20.59 57.87
N ILE A 9 -31.19 19.40 58.08
CA ILE A 9 -31.75 18.43 57.10
C ILE A 9 -31.06 18.37 55.72
N ALA A 10 -30.33 17.29 55.47
CA ALA A 10 -30.11 16.76 54.12
C ALA A 10 -30.19 15.22 54.14
N VAL A 11 -31.38 14.71 54.47
CA VAL A 11 -31.79 13.36 54.10
C VAL A 11 -32.42 13.43 52.71
N ALA A 12 -31.92 12.59 51.82
CA ALA A 12 -32.58 12.07 50.61
C ALA A 12 -33.09 13.08 49.56
N VAL A 13 -32.30 13.29 48.50
CA VAL A 13 -32.83 13.33 47.12
C VAL A 13 -31.81 12.70 46.17
N ALA A 14 -31.72 11.37 46.20
CA ALA A 14 -31.33 10.61 45.02
C ALA A 14 -32.63 10.22 44.29
N LEU A 15 -33.39 11.21 43.80
CA LEU A 15 -34.50 10.94 42.90
C LEU A 15 -33.95 10.84 41.48
N LEU A 16 -33.75 9.60 41.06
CA LEU A 16 -34.30 9.04 39.82
C LEU A 16 -34.35 10.04 38.65
N ALA A 17 -33.22 10.19 37.96
CA ALA A 17 -33.27 10.44 36.52
C ALA A 17 -33.82 9.16 35.88
N ARG A 18 -35.15 9.01 35.86
CA ARG A 18 -35.80 8.07 34.96
C ARG A 18 -35.66 8.65 33.57
N SER A 19 -34.83 8.03 32.74
CA SER A 19 -34.96 8.15 31.30
C SER A 19 -36.40 7.73 30.96
N VAL A 20 -37.25 8.69 30.61
CA VAL A 20 -38.48 8.38 29.91
C VAL A 20 -38.06 8.08 28.48
N ALA A 21 -37.59 6.85 28.25
CA ALA A 21 -37.64 6.30 26.92
C ALA A 21 -39.13 6.23 26.59
N ALA A 22 -39.57 7.00 25.59
CA ALA A 22 -40.87 6.79 25.00
C ALA A 22 -40.82 5.42 24.33
N ASP A 23 -41.22 4.38 25.07
CA ASP A 23 -41.39 3.05 24.53
C ASP A 23 -42.49 3.15 23.47
N VAL A 24 -42.23 2.68 22.25
CA VAL A 24 -43.28 2.61 21.22
C VAL A 24 -44.37 1.70 21.81
N PRO A 25 -45.63 2.16 21.95
CA PRO A 25 -46.66 1.33 22.55
C PRO A 25 -46.82 0.02 21.76
N ASN A 26 -46.58 -1.09 22.46
CA ASN A 26 -46.80 -2.43 21.94
C ASN A 26 -48.31 -2.69 21.92
N LEU A 27 -48.95 -2.38 20.78
CA LEU A 27 -50.38 -2.53 20.57
C LEU A 27 -50.67 -3.77 19.72
N LEU A 28 -51.69 -4.54 20.09
CA LEU A 28 -52.18 -5.68 19.32
C LEU A 28 -53.62 -5.42 18.87
N ASN A 29 -53.87 -5.41 17.56
CA ASN A 29 -55.23 -5.30 17.05
C ASN A 29 -55.98 -6.63 17.24
N TYR A 30 -57.18 -6.58 17.80
CA TYR A 30 -58.07 -7.74 17.96
C TYR A 30 -59.48 -7.40 17.48
N GLN A 31 -59.97 -8.21 16.53
CA GLN A 31 -61.32 -8.09 15.99
C GLN A 31 -62.12 -9.32 16.37
N GLY A 32 -63.36 -9.12 16.82
CA GLY A 32 -64.25 -10.20 17.20
C GLY A 32 -65.67 -9.98 16.72
N ARG A 33 -66.45 -11.06 16.71
CA ARG A 33 -67.90 -11.01 16.50
C ARG A 33 -68.63 -11.48 17.76
N LEU A 34 -69.39 -10.60 18.37
CA LEU A 34 -70.25 -10.85 19.52
C LEU A 34 -71.68 -11.20 19.06
N THR A 35 -72.15 -12.36 19.50
CA THR A 35 -73.52 -12.86 19.21
C THR A 35 -74.23 -13.26 20.50
N ASP A 36 -75.55 -13.32 20.45
CA ASP A 36 -76.35 -13.97 21.49
C ASP A 36 -76.27 -15.51 21.37
N PRO A 37 -76.79 -16.28 22.34
CA PRO A 37 -76.80 -17.74 22.27
C PRO A 37 -77.56 -18.33 21.06
N SER A 38 -78.38 -17.52 20.37
CA SER A 38 -79.10 -17.91 19.16
C SER A 38 -78.34 -17.53 17.88
N GLY A 39 -77.14 -16.95 17.99
CA GLY A 39 -76.29 -16.53 16.87
C GLY A 39 -76.63 -15.16 16.28
N ASN A 40 -77.55 -14.40 16.86
CA ASN A 40 -77.87 -13.06 16.39
C ASN A 40 -76.80 -12.06 16.83
N PRO A 41 -76.44 -11.08 15.98
CA PRO A 41 -75.44 -10.07 16.34
C PRO A 41 -75.94 -9.19 17.49
N LYS A 42 -75.09 -9.02 18.52
CA LYS A 42 -75.32 -8.03 19.57
C LYS A 42 -74.82 -6.65 19.12
N ASN A 43 -75.54 -5.59 19.50
CA ASN A 43 -75.20 -4.21 19.16
C ASN A 43 -75.25 -3.33 20.41
N GLY A 44 -74.40 -2.32 20.47
CA GLY A 44 -74.31 -1.40 21.60
C GLY A 44 -72.90 -1.30 22.16
N THR A 45 -72.76 -0.60 23.29
CA THR A 45 -71.47 -0.45 23.98
C THR A 45 -71.42 -1.43 25.15
N PHE A 46 -70.38 -2.25 25.19
CA PHE A 46 -70.19 -3.29 26.19
C PHE A 46 -68.90 -3.04 26.97
N THR A 47 -68.88 -3.43 28.24
CA THR A 47 -67.64 -3.43 29.01
C THR A 47 -66.95 -4.77 28.79
N MET A 48 -65.83 -4.75 28.06
CA MET A 48 -65.07 -5.95 27.73
C MET A 48 -63.77 -6.00 28.53
N GLN A 49 -63.49 -7.14 29.14
CA GLN A 49 -62.23 -7.41 29.85
C GLN A 49 -61.41 -8.42 29.06
N PHE A 50 -60.13 -8.12 28.88
CA PHE A 50 -59.18 -8.91 28.11
C PHE A 50 -58.06 -9.41 29.03
N ALA A 51 -57.69 -10.68 28.89
CA ALA A 51 -56.59 -11.29 29.64
C ALA A 51 -55.91 -12.39 28.81
N MET A 52 -54.61 -12.61 29.03
CA MET A 52 -53.82 -13.60 28.28
C MET A 52 -53.57 -14.86 29.11
N TYR A 53 -53.64 -16.03 28.49
CA TYR A 53 -53.43 -17.34 29.14
C TYR A 53 -52.52 -18.26 28.33
N ASP A 54 -51.94 -19.27 28.99
CA ASP A 54 -51.11 -20.31 28.37
C ASP A 54 -51.90 -21.53 27.83
N ALA A 55 -53.21 -21.61 28.10
CA ALA A 55 -54.09 -22.69 27.65
C ALA A 55 -55.48 -22.20 27.21
N GLU A 56 -56.11 -22.95 26.29
CA GLU A 56 -57.44 -22.68 25.75
C GLU A 56 -58.54 -22.74 26.83
N THR A 57 -58.41 -23.68 27.76
CA THR A 57 -59.26 -23.85 28.95
C THR A 57 -58.36 -24.10 30.16
N GLY A 58 -58.66 -23.51 31.33
CA GLY A 58 -57.81 -23.62 32.51
C GLY A 58 -56.54 -22.76 32.41
N GLY A 59 -55.37 -23.33 32.69
CA GLY A 59 -54.08 -22.66 32.52
C GLY A 59 -53.80 -21.50 33.48
N ASN A 60 -52.62 -20.89 33.34
CA ASN A 60 -52.20 -19.71 34.09
C ASN A 60 -52.38 -18.45 33.25
N GLN A 61 -52.82 -17.37 33.90
CA GLN A 61 -52.82 -16.05 33.28
C GLN A 61 -51.38 -15.55 33.14
N LEU A 62 -51.09 -14.92 32.01
CA LEU A 62 -49.75 -14.54 31.59
C LEU A 62 -49.52 -13.03 31.71
N PRO A 63 -48.27 -12.60 31.98
CA PRO A 63 -47.13 -13.43 32.41
C PRO A 63 -47.32 -13.95 33.85
N THR A 64 -46.77 -15.13 34.14
CA THR A 64 -46.81 -15.73 35.49
C THR A 64 -46.04 -14.86 36.49
N GLY A 65 -46.74 -14.24 37.43
CA GLY A 65 -46.17 -13.35 38.46
C GLY A 65 -46.65 -11.90 38.37
N SER A 66 -47.02 -11.42 37.18
CA SER A 66 -47.68 -10.12 36.99
C SER A 66 -48.72 -10.25 35.87
N PRO A 67 -49.87 -10.90 36.14
CA PRO A 67 -50.84 -11.22 35.11
C PRO A 67 -51.34 -9.96 34.40
N TRP A 68 -51.33 -9.99 33.07
CA TRP A 68 -51.83 -8.88 32.28
C TRP A 68 -53.33 -9.00 32.05
N GLY A 69 -54.01 -7.87 32.17
CA GLY A 69 -55.35 -7.68 31.66
C GLY A 69 -55.70 -6.20 31.56
N GLU A 70 -56.73 -5.92 30.78
CA GLU A 70 -57.28 -4.58 30.65
C GLU A 70 -58.79 -4.62 30.43
N THR A 71 -59.44 -3.51 30.77
CA THR A 71 -60.87 -3.34 30.57
C THR A 71 -61.10 -2.18 29.61
N GLN A 72 -61.85 -2.42 28.55
CA GLN A 72 -62.18 -1.42 27.54
C GLN A 72 -63.70 -1.30 27.39
N SER A 73 -64.16 -0.07 27.14
CA SER A 73 -65.54 0.17 26.69
C SER A 73 -65.58 0.04 25.17
N VAL A 74 -66.25 -1.00 24.68
CA VAL A 74 -66.17 -1.42 23.27
C VAL A 74 -67.52 -1.27 22.60
N THR A 75 -67.57 -0.48 21.54
CA THR A 75 -68.77 -0.35 20.69
C THR A 75 -68.80 -1.50 19.69
N VAL A 76 -69.89 -2.26 19.72
CA VAL A 76 -70.17 -3.39 18.82
C VAL A 76 -71.25 -2.96 17.84
N THR A 77 -70.96 -3.09 16.54
CA THR A 77 -71.89 -2.77 15.45
C THR A 77 -72.04 -3.96 14.51
N ASN A 78 -73.28 -4.36 14.26
CA ASN A 78 -73.65 -5.61 13.59
C ASN A 78 -72.92 -6.84 14.16
N GLY A 79 -72.76 -6.87 15.48
CA GLY A 79 -72.02 -7.92 16.17
C GLY A 79 -70.51 -7.80 16.03
N VAL A 80 -69.95 -6.90 15.23
CA VAL A 80 -68.50 -6.80 15.02
C VAL A 80 -67.91 -5.70 15.90
N PHE A 81 -66.75 -5.95 16.48
CA PHE A 81 -65.95 -4.95 17.19
C PHE A 81 -64.48 -5.07 16.83
N ASN A 82 -63.75 -3.96 17.00
CA ASN A 82 -62.30 -3.91 16.87
C ASN A 82 -61.71 -3.18 18.08
N VAL A 83 -60.67 -3.75 18.68
CA VAL A 83 -59.98 -3.16 19.83
C VAL A 83 -58.47 -3.19 19.63
N LEU A 84 -57.79 -2.18 20.16
CA LEU A 84 -56.34 -2.17 20.29
C LEU A 84 -55.99 -2.62 21.70
N LEU A 85 -55.51 -3.85 21.82
CA LEU A 85 -55.03 -4.38 23.08
C LEU A 85 -53.71 -3.73 23.47
N GLY A 86 -53.55 -3.38 24.75
CA GLY A 86 -52.39 -2.66 25.26
C GLY A 86 -52.57 -1.14 25.32
N SER A 87 -53.73 -0.63 24.89
CA SER A 87 -54.03 0.82 24.86
C SER A 87 -54.46 1.39 26.21
N VAL A 88 -54.95 0.53 27.13
CA VAL A 88 -55.33 0.92 28.49
C VAL A 88 -54.28 0.45 29.49
N THR A 89 -53.92 -0.83 29.43
CA THR A 89 -52.80 -1.40 30.20
C THR A 89 -51.75 -1.90 29.22
N ALA A 90 -50.56 -1.28 29.20
CA ALA A 90 -49.49 -1.68 28.28
C ALA A 90 -49.21 -3.21 28.34
N LEU A 91 -49.06 -3.84 27.18
CA LEU A 91 -48.70 -5.26 27.10
C LEU A 91 -47.30 -5.47 27.71
N PRO A 92 -47.10 -6.44 28.62
CA PRO A 92 -45.81 -6.64 29.26
C PRO A 92 -44.74 -7.08 28.27
N ALA A 93 -43.51 -6.60 28.45
CA ALA A 93 -42.35 -7.11 27.73
C ALA A 93 -42.20 -8.61 28.00
N GLY A 94 -42.06 -9.41 26.94
CA GLY A 94 -41.93 -10.86 27.04
C GLY A 94 -43.24 -11.65 27.16
N LEU A 95 -44.41 -11.01 27.06
CA LEU A 95 -45.71 -11.72 27.06
C LEU A 95 -45.73 -12.90 26.07
N PHE A 96 -45.11 -12.75 24.91
CA PHE A 96 -45.05 -13.75 23.84
C PHE A 96 -43.79 -14.64 23.88
N GLN A 97 -42.98 -14.60 24.94
CA GLN A 97 -41.76 -15.40 25.10
C GLN A 97 -41.95 -16.54 26.11
N GLY A 98 -41.34 -17.71 25.86
CA GLY A 98 -41.34 -18.86 26.78
C GLY A 98 -42.70 -19.54 27.02
N GLY A 99 -42.75 -20.48 27.97
CA GLY A 99 -43.95 -21.25 28.33
C GLY A 99 -44.26 -22.43 27.39
N PRO A 100 -45.41 -23.11 27.57
CA PRO A 100 -45.84 -24.19 26.70
C PRO A 100 -45.89 -23.76 25.23
N SER A 101 -45.42 -24.60 24.31
CA SER A 101 -45.31 -24.30 22.88
C SER A 101 -45.64 -25.52 22.00
N ASP A 102 -46.07 -25.23 20.77
CA ASP A 102 -46.20 -26.23 19.69
C ASP A 102 -45.26 -25.86 18.51
N ALA A 103 -45.36 -26.58 17.39
CA ALA A 103 -44.57 -26.32 16.18
C ALA A 103 -44.78 -24.90 15.59
N SER A 104 -45.83 -24.19 15.99
CA SER A 104 -46.14 -22.81 15.60
C SER A 104 -45.69 -21.78 16.65
N GLY A 105 -45.02 -22.20 17.73
CA GLY A 105 -44.47 -21.37 18.79
C GLY A 105 -45.22 -21.44 20.14
N PRO A 106 -44.82 -20.61 21.12
CA PRO A 106 -45.53 -20.41 22.38
C PRO A 106 -47.06 -20.31 22.24
N LEU A 107 -47.77 -21.04 23.11
CA LEU A 107 -49.23 -21.06 23.17
C LEU A 107 -49.73 -19.84 23.94
N ARG A 108 -50.57 -19.02 23.31
CA ARG A 108 -51.15 -17.81 23.87
C ARG A 108 -52.63 -17.73 23.53
N PHE A 109 -53.46 -17.63 24.56
CA PHE A 109 -54.91 -17.62 24.43
C PHE A 109 -55.50 -16.37 25.07
N LEU A 110 -56.20 -15.57 24.26
CA LEU A 110 -56.92 -14.40 24.71
C LEU A 110 -58.27 -14.81 25.28
N GLN A 111 -58.49 -14.50 26.55
CA GLN A 111 -59.78 -14.52 27.19
C GLN A 111 -60.48 -13.18 26.96
N VAL A 112 -61.76 -13.25 26.58
CA VAL A 112 -62.64 -12.09 26.50
C VAL A 112 -63.79 -12.31 27.46
N MET A 113 -64.03 -11.36 28.36
CA MET A 113 -65.22 -11.34 29.21
C MET A 113 -66.09 -10.14 28.83
N VAL A 114 -67.40 -10.36 28.69
CA VAL A 114 -68.37 -9.30 28.34
C VAL A 114 -69.39 -9.23 29.46
N ASP A 115 -69.50 -8.06 30.09
CA ASP A 115 -70.43 -7.79 31.20
C ASP A 115 -70.40 -8.84 32.34
N GLY A 116 -69.21 -9.40 32.60
CA GLY A 116 -68.98 -10.40 33.66
C GLY A 116 -69.07 -11.87 33.22
N GLU A 117 -69.46 -12.15 31.98
CA GLU A 117 -69.49 -13.51 31.43
C GLU A 117 -68.23 -13.81 30.60
N VAL A 118 -67.59 -14.96 30.85
CA VAL A 118 -66.43 -15.43 30.07
C VAL A 118 -66.88 -16.04 28.76
N LEU A 119 -66.38 -15.53 27.63
CA LEU A 119 -66.59 -16.14 26.32
C LEU A 119 -65.60 -17.29 26.12
N ALA A 120 -66.10 -18.52 26.22
CA ALA A 120 -65.34 -19.75 25.98
C ALA A 120 -65.65 -20.34 24.58
N PRO A 121 -64.69 -21.00 23.92
CA PRO A 121 -63.29 -21.17 24.32
C PRO A 121 -62.45 -19.90 24.09
N ARG A 122 -61.30 -19.80 24.76
CA ARG A 122 -60.38 -18.68 24.55
C ARG A 122 -59.78 -18.71 23.15
N HIS A 123 -59.52 -17.55 22.57
CA HIS A 123 -59.02 -17.45 21.21
C HIS A 123 -57.48 -17.51 21.17
N ARG A 124 -56.90 -18.45 20.39
CA ARG A 124 -55.45 -18.51 20.23
C ARG A 124 -54.94 -17.31 19.42
N ILE A 125 -53.97 -16.59 19.98
CA ILE A 125 -53.26 -15.50 19.29
C ILE A 125 -51.97 -16.05 18.69
N ALA A 126 -51.79 -15.90 17.38
CA ALA A 126 -50.62 -16.37 16.63
C ALA A 126 -49.95 -15.23 15.82
N SER A 127 -48.73 -15.50 15.34
CA SER A 127 -47.83 -14.76 14.40
C SER A 127 -47.69 -13.23 14.51
N ALA A 128 -48.77 -12.44 14.58
CA ALA A 128 -48.71 -10.98 14.70
C ALA A 128 -48.14 -10.49 16.04
N GLY A 129 -48.34 -11.26 17.12
CA GLY A 129 -47.78 -10.95 18.45
C GLY A 129 -46.25 -11.08 18.54
N TYR A 130 -45.62 -11.89 17.68
CA TYR A 130 -44.16 -12.01 17.64
C TYR A 130 -43.47 -10.80 17.00
N ALA A 131 -44.15 -10.10 16.09
CA ALA A 131 -43.61 -8.88 15.48
C ALA A 131 -43.53 -7.70 16.48
N ILE A 132 -44.28 -7.77 17.60
CA ILE A 132 -44.31 -6.76 18.66
C ILE A 132 -42.97 -6.68 19.42
N THR A 133 -42.09 -7.69 19.33
CA THR A 133 -40.74 -7.61 19.93
C THR A 133 -39.74 -6.80 19.09
N GLY A 134 -40.16 -6.23 17.95
CA GLY A 134 -39.30 -5.53 17.00
C GLY A 134 -38.91 -4.10 17.41
N ALA A 135 -38.43 -3.89 18.64
CA ALA A 135 -37.77 -2.64 19.00
C ALA A 135 -36.28 -2.68 18.56
N ALA A 136 -36.07 -2.33 17.30
CA ALA A 136 -34.84 -1.86 16.65
C ALA A 136 -33.63 -2.81 16.41
N ASN A 137 -33.44 -3.94 17.11
CA ASN A 137 -32.30 -4.83 16.86
C ASN A 137 -32.72 -6.27 16.55
N ILE A 138 -31.99 -6.92 15.63
CA ILE A 138 -32.07 -8.36 15.41
C ILE A 138 -31.00 -9.00 16.29
N ASP A 139 -31.41 -9.56 17.44
CA ASP A 139 -30.51 -10.33 18.31
C ASP A 139 -30.53 -11.80 17.87
N LEU A 140 -29.37 -12.31 17.47
CA LEU A 140 -29.19 -13.70 17.05
C LEU A 140 -28.22 -14.38 18.02
N PRO A 141 -28.47 -15.64 18.42
CA PRO A 141 -27.45 -16.43 19.09
C PRO A 141 -26.20 -16.59 18.20
N ASN A 142 -25.08 -16.95 18.81
CA ASN A 142 -23.86 -17.28 18.08
C ASN A 142 -24.12 -18.32 16.99
N SER A 143 -23.52 -18.10 15.81
CA SER A 143 -23.76 -18.97 14.66
C SER A 143 -23.23 -20.38 14.92
N THR A 144 -24.09 -21.36 14.67
CA THR A 144 -23.73 -22.77 14.49
C THR A 144 -24.08 -23.17 13.05
N ALA A 145 -23.91 -24.46 12.70
CA ALA A 145 -24.33 -24.96 11.39
C ALA A 145 -25.83 -24.75 11.10
N THR A 146 -26.67 -24.56 12.13
CA THR A 146 -28.13 -24.43 12.00
C THR A 146 -28.73 -23.19 12.67
N VAL A 147 -28.08 -22.64 13.70
CA VAL A 147 -28.58 -21.54 14.54
C VAL A 147 -27.77 -20.28 14.29
N GLY A 148 -28.35 -19.09 14.51
CA GLY A 148 -27.63 -17.81 14.42
C GLY A 148 -27.37 -17.28 13.01
N ASN A 149 -27.96 -17.92 11.99
CA ASN A 149 -27.75 -17.60 10.58
C ASN A 149 -28.92 -16.77 10.02
N ILE A 150 -28.63 -15.77 9.18
CA ILE A 150 -29.63 -15.14 8.30
C ILE A 150 -29.56 -15.81 6.93
N LEU A 151 -30.70 -16.30 6.45
CA LEU A 151 -30.82 -16.98 5.16
C LEU A 151 -31.48 -16.06 4.12
N LYS A 152 -31.03 -16.16 2.86
CA LYS A 152 -31.63 -15.53 1.69
C LYS A 152 -31.97 -16.62 0.68
N GLY A 153 -33.26 -16.86 0.43
CA GLY A 153 -33.70 -17.92 -0.48
C GLY A 153 -33.26 -19.33 -0.05
N GLY A 154 -33.19 -19.58 1.26
CA GLY A 154 -32.70 -20.85 1.84
C GLY A 154 -31.18 -20.97 1.91
N VAL A 155 -30.43 -20.04 1.30
CA VAL A 155 -28.96 -20.03 1.33
C VAL A 155 -28.48 -19.14 2.48
N ARG A 156 -27.42 -19.57 3.17
CA ARG A 156 -26.74 -18.78 4.20
C ARG A 156 -26.21 -17.48 3.62
N PHE A 157 -26.60 -16.37 4.23
CA PHE A 157 -26.25 -15.03 3.78
C PHE A 157 -25.46 -14.25 4.82
N VAL A 158 -25.83 -14.31 6.11
CA VAL A 158 -25.04 -13.70 7.20
C VAL A 158 -24.85 -14.70 8.33
N HIS A 159 -23.62 -14.83 8.82
CA HIS A 159 -23.27 -15.61 10.02
C HIS A 159 -21.90 -15.20 10.57
N ASN A 160 -21.58 -15.66 11.77
CA ASN A 160 -20.33 -15.38 12.49
C ASN A 160 -19.68 -16.66 13.03
N PHE A 161 -19.79 -17.77 12.32
CA PHE A 161 -19.34 -19.08 12.83
C PHE A 161 -17.87 -19.06 13.26
N GLY A 162 -17.57 -19.71 14.38
CA GLY A 162 -16.26 -19.64 15.02
C GLY A 162 -16.15 -18.45 15.97
N SER A 163 -14.92 -18.02 16.26
CA SER A 163 -14.65 -16.90 17.17
C SER A 163 -14.25 -15.65 16.39
N ALA A 164 -14.93 -14.54 16.68
CA ALA A 164 -14.67 -13.21 16.11
C ALA A 164 -14.69 -13.14 14.57
N ASN A 165 -15.37 -14.07 13.90
CA ASN A 165 -15.52 -14.05 12.44
C ASN A 165 -16.76 -13.24 12.02
N THR A 166 -16.76 -12.67 10.82
CA THR A 166 -17.93 -12.01 10.22
C THR A 166 -18.04 -12.40 8.75
N PHE A 167 -19.15 -13.02 8.37
CA PHE A 167 -19.38 -13.50 7.01
C PHE A 167 -20.70 -12.97 6.46
N VAL A 168 -20.62 -12.35 5.29
CA VAL A 168 -21.77 -11.77 4.58
C VAL A 168 -21.65 -12.08 3.09
N GLY A 169 -22.65 -12.75 2.52
CA GLY A 169 -22.67 -13.19 1.13
C GLY A 169 -23.07 -14.65 0.99
N ALA A 170 -23.68 -15.01 -0.14
CA ALA A 170 -24.02 -16.39 -0.42
C ALA A 170 -22.74 -17.24 -0.45
N GLY A 171 -22.66 -18.26 0.42
CA GLY A 171 -21.50 -19.13 0.51
C GLY A 171 -20.26 -18.51 1.17
N ALA A 172 -20.33 -17.29 1.73
CA ALA A 172 -19.17 -16.67 2.37
C ALA A 172 -18.74 -17.43 3.63
N GLY A 173 -17.49 -17.86 3.77
CA GLY A 173 -17.03 -18.64 4.93
C GLY A 173 -17.54 -20.08 5.00
N ASN A 174 -17.00 -20.88 5.93
CA ASN A 174 -17.23 -22.32 6.07
C ASN A 174 -17.51 -22.74 7.53
N PHE A 175 -18.42 -23.68 7.76
CA PHE A 175 -18.75 -24.24 9.07
C PHE A 175 -17.76 -25.32 9.56
N ALA A 176 -16.74 -25.66 8.77
CA ALA A 176 -15.65 -26.55 9.20
C ALA A 176 -14.41 -25.77 9.70
N MET A 177 -14.45 -24.44 9.73
CA MET A 177 -13.26 -23.65 10.01
C MET A 177 -12.95 -23.55 11.52
N THR A 178 -11.67 -23.63 11.85
CA THR A 178 -11.09 -23.38 13.19
C THR A 178 -10.46 -21.98 13.28
N GLY A 179 -10.35 -21.28 12.15
CA GLY A 179 -9.81 -19.92 12.06
C GLY A 179 -10.60 -18.88 12.85
N ILE A 180 -9.89 -17.87 13.34
CA ILE A 180 -10.43 -16.79 14.18
C ILE A 180 -10.21 -15.41 13.55
N SER A 181 -11.07 -14.45 13.89
CA SER A 181 -10.93 -13.03 13.52
C SER A 181 -10.93 -12.75 12.01
N ASN A 182 -11.65 -13.54 11.21
CA ASN A 182 -11.74 -13.35 9.76
C ASN A 182 -12.99 -12.55 9.36
N THR A 183 -12.84 -11.66 8.37
CA THR A 183 -13.96 -10.97 7.74
C THR A 183 -14.07 -11.42 6.28
N ALA A 184 -15.24 -11.90 5.85
CA ALA A 184 -15.55 -12.16 4.44
C ALA A 184 -16.85 -11.49 4.02
N LEU A 185 -16.78 -10.61 3.02
CA LEU A 185 -17.92 -9.94 2.42
C LEU A 185 -17.93 -10.18 0.91
N GLY A 186 -18.80 -11.05 0.44
CA GLY A 186 -18.92 -11.38 -0.98
C GLY A 186 -19.41 -12.79 -1.20
N GLU A 187 -20.04 -13.02 -2.35
CA GLU A 187 -20.39 -14.37 -2.78
C GLU A 187 -19.13 -15.23 -2.88
N ASN A 188 -19.15 -16.39 -2.24
CA ASN A 188 -18.05 -17.36 -2.18
C ASN A 188 -16.70 -16.82 -1.66
N ALA A 189 -16.70 -15.72 -0.90
CA ALA A 189 -15.49 -15.29 -0.19
C ALA A 189 -15.15 -16.29 0.93
N PHE A 190 -13.90 -16.74 1.07
CA PHE A 190 -13.46 -17.68 2.11
C PHE A 190 -14.15 -19.06 2.17
N VAL A 191 -14.58 -19.62 1.04
CA VAL A 191 -15.21 -20.95 1.03
C VAL A 191 -14.27 -22.06 1.54
N ASP A 192 -12.99 -22.02 1.18
CA ASP A 192 -12.04 -23.11 1.51
C ASP A 192 -11.19 -22.82 2.75
N ASN A 193 -11.43 -21.71 3.46
CA ASN A 193 -10.64 -21.35 4.64
C ASN A 193 -10.95 -22.28 5.81
N THR A 194 -9.93 -23.04 6.23
CA THR A 194 -10.03 -24.00 7.32
C THR A 194 -9.39 -23.45 8.59
N ALA A 195 -8.16 -22.95 8.52
CA ALA A 195 -7.38 -22.56 9.69
C ALA A 195 -6.83 -21.12 9.66
N GLY A 196 -7.08 -20.35 8.60
CA GLY A 196 -6.58 -18.98 8.47
C GLY A 196 -7.05 -18.04 9.59
N ILE A 197 -6.18 -17.11 9.99
CA ILE A 197 -6.37 -16.20 11.13
C ILE A 197 -6.23 -14.76 10.68
N SER A 198 -7.11 -13.88 11.16
CA SER A 198 -7.02 -12.43 11.01
C SER A 198 -6.92 -11.96 9.56
N ASN A 199 -7.76 -12.52 8.69
CA ASN A 199 -7.80 -12.13 7.28
C ASN A 199 -9.05 -11.31 6.93
N THR A 200 -8.97 -10.47 5.90
CA THR A 200 -10.08 -9.66 5.38
C THR A 200 -10.29 -9.92 3.87
N ALA A 201 -11.38 -10.57 3.48
CA ALA A 201 -11.80 -10.79 2.10
C ALA A 201 -13.04 -9.96 1.77
N ILE A 202 -12.96 -9.04 0.82
CA ILE A 202 -14.10 -8.22 0.37
C ILE A 202 -14.19 -8.30 -1.14
N GLY A 203 -15.20 -8.96 -1.68
CA GLY A 203 -15.43 -9.17 -3.10
C GLY A 203 -15.88 -10.58 -3.42
N ARG A 204 -16.52 -10.77 -4.58
CA ARG A 204 -16.89 -12.11 -5.07
C ARG A 204 -15.63 -12.94 -5.28
N ASP A 205 -15.59 -14.15 -4.73
CA ASP A 205 -14.47 -15.09 -4.76
C ASP A 205 -13.14 -14.56 -4.17
N ALA A 206 -13.17 -13.49 -3.36
CA ALA A 206 -11.97 -13.00 -2.68
C ALA A 206 -11.45 -14.05 -1.68
N MET A 207 -10.16 -14.39 -1.76
CA MET A 207 -9.52 -15.47 -0.97
C MET A 207 -10.31 -16.80 -0.95
N ARG A 208 -10.96 -17.16 -2.06
CA ARG A 208 -11.79 -18.37 -2.15
C ARG A 208 -11.04 -19.64 -1.72
N HIS A 209 -9.79 -19.80 -2.17
CA HIS A 209 -8.97 -21.00 -1.95
C HIS A 209 -7.95 -20.90 -0.81
N ASN A 210 -8.00 -19.83 0.00
CA ASN A 210 -7.11 -19.72 1.17
C ASN A 210 -7.49 -20.78 2.17
N THR A 211 -6.55 -21.65 2.56
CA THR A 211 -6.78 -22.75 3.50
C THR A 211 -6.27 -22.40 4.90
N SER A 212 -4.99 -22.03 5.02
CA SER A 212 -4.33 -21.73 6.29
C SER A 212 -3.58 -20.40 6.32
N GLY A 213 -3.56 -19.64 5.23
CA GLY A 213 -2.91 -18.33 5.18
C GLY A 213 -3.48 -17.36 6.21
N THR A 214 -2.62 -16.51 6.77
CA THR A 214 -2.95 -15.58 7.86
C THR A 214 -2.59 -14.15 7.52
N LEU A 215 -3.25 -13.17 8.15
CA LEU A 215 -2.94 -11.74 8.02
C LEU A 215 -3.03 -11.20 6.58
N ASN A 216 -3.88 -11.79 5.75
CA ASN A 216 -4.10 -11.35 4.37
C ASN A 216 -5.25 -10.34 4.28
N THR A 217 -5.11 -9.33 3.42
CA THR A 217 -6.16 -8.38 3.05
C THR A 217 -6.41 -8.48 1.55
N ALA A 218 -7.60 -8.92 1.13
CA ALA A 218 -8.02 -9.01 -0.26
C ALA A 218 -9.29 -8.20 -0.49
N ILE A 219 -9.20 -7.13 -1.27
CA ILE A 219 -10.33 -6.24 -1.57
C ILE A 219 -10.50 -6.14 -3.08
N GLY A 220 -11.48 -6.84 -3.63
CA GLY A 220 -11.80 -6.88 -5.04
C GLY A 220 -12.36 -8.24 -5.48
N VAL A 221 -13.03 -8.28 -6.63
CA VAL A 221 -13.48 -9.54 -7.23
C VAL A 221 -12.26 -10.41 -7.55
N MET A 222 -12.23 -11.64 -7.07
CA MET A 222 -11.13 -12.60 -7.23
C MET A 222 -9.76 -12.12 -6.71
N ALA A 223 -9.72 -11.15 -5.78
CA ALA A 223 -8.48 -10.75 -5.13
C ALA A 223 -7.92 -11.91 -4.27
N LEU A 224 -6.64 -12.24 -4.45
CA LEU A 224 -5.96 -13.41 -3.85
C LEU A 224 -6.73 -14.73 -4.00
N VAL A 225 -7.51 -14.90 -5.07
CA VAL A 225 -8.40 -16.07 -5.24
C VAL A 225 -7.66 -17.41 -5.14
N ALA A 226 -6.44 -17.49 -5.66
CA ALA A 226 -5.63 -18.71 -5.71
C ALA A 226 -4.72 -18.89 -4.48
N ASN A 227 -4.63 -17.90 -3.57
CA ASN A 227 -3.73 -18.00 -2.42
C ASN A 227 -4.17 -19.17 -1.56
N THR A 228 -3.26 -20.10 -1.23
CA THR A 228 -3.59 -21.28 -0.40
C THR A 228 -3.05 -21.12 1.02
N THR A 229 -1.74 -20.96 1.18
CA THR A 229 -1.06 -20.90 2.48
C THR A 229 -0.29 -19.61 2.73
N GLY A 230 -0.15 -18.74 1.74
CA GLY A 230 0.61 -17.48 1.86
C GLY A 230 0.00 -16.55 2.92
N SER A 231 0.86 -15.81 3.62
CA SER A 231 0.50 -14.94 4.75
C SER A 231 1.02 -13.50 4.59
N GLY A 232 0.32 -12.54 5.17
CA GLY A 232 0.72 -11.14 5.18
C GLY A 232 0.60 -10.43 3.83
N ASN A 233 -0.23 -10.94 2.90
CA ASN A 233 -0.40 -10.34 1.59
C ASN A 233 -1.53 -9.28 1.59
N ILE A 234 -1.31 -8.17 0.89
CA ILE A 234 -2.30 -7.12 0.65
C ILE A 234 -2.60 -7.08 -0.84
N ALA A 235 -3.83 -7.36 -1.24
CA ALA A 235 -4.30 -7.27 -2.62
C ALA A 235 -5.52 -6.36 -2.72
N VAL A 236 -5.43 -5.32 -3.52
CA VAL A 236 -6.50 -4.35 -3.71
C VAL A 236 -6.77 -4.13 -5.20
N GLY A 237 -7.97 -4.46 -5.65
CA GLY A 237 -8.42 -4.38 -7.04
C GLY A 237 -9.00 -5.71 -7.54
N SER A 238 -9.78 -5.64 -8.62
CA SER A 238 -10.30 -6.83 -9.30
C SER A 238 -9.15 -7.68 -9.86
N GLY A 239 -9.06 -8.93 -9.44
CA GLY A 239 -7.99 -9.85 -9.83
C GLY A 239 -6.62 -9.55 -9.21
N ALA A 240 -6.54 -8.67 -8.21
CA ALA A 240 -5.26 -8.35 -7.57
C ALA A 240 -4.67 -9.58 -6.86
N GLY A 241 -3.40 -9.89 -7.11
CA GLY A 241 -2.71 -11.06 -6.54
C GLY A 241 -3.31 -12.42 -6.93
N ASN A 242 -4.11 -12.51 -8.00
CA ASN A 242 -4.82 -13.74 -8.38
C ASN A 242 -3.90 -14.87 -8.87
N ASN A 243 -2.67 -14.56 -9.31
CA ASN A 243 -1.69 -15.55 -9.75
C ASN A 243 -0.84 -16.07 -8.58
N ARG A 244 -1.28 -15.96 -7.32
CA ARG A 244 -0.54 -16.47 -6.15
C ARG A 244 -1.10 -17.81 -5.74
N THR A 245 -0.26 -18.85 -5.72
CA THR A 245 -0.55 -20.09 -4.99
C THR A 245 0.12 -20.11 -3.62
N VAL A 246 1.34 -19.56 -3.55
CA VAL A 246 2.22 -19.44 -2.37
C VAL A 246 2.96 -18.08 -2.37
N GLY A 247 3.49 -17.66 -1.22
CA GLY A 247 4.28 -16.43 -1.07
C GLY A 247 3.76 -15.50 0.03
N ASP A 248 4.68 -14.85 0.76
CA ASP A 248 4.36 -14.05 1.94
C ASP A 248 4.73 -12.57 1.76
N SER A 249 4.02 -11.70 2.47
CA SER A 249 4.36 -10.27 2.64
C SER A 249 4.37 -9.44 1.34
N ASN A 250 3.49 -9.74 0.38
CA ASN A 250 3.38 -8.96 -0.86
C ASN A 250 2.31 -7.87 -0.78
N ILE A 251 2.47 -6.82 -1.60
CA ILE A 251 1.45 -5.78 -1.81
C ILE A 251 1.16 -5.68 -3.31
N ASP A 252 -0.02 -6.12 -3.75
CA ASP A 252 -0.49 -6.07 -5.13
C ASP A 252 -1.70 -5.11 -5.24
N ILE A 253 -1.50 -3.92 -5.81
CA ILE A 253 -2.58 -2.95 -6.03
C ILE A 253 -2.86 -2.85 -7.53
N GLY A 254 -4.03 -3.33 -7.98
CA GLY A 254 -4.40 -3.33 -9.41
C GLY A 254 -3.47 -4.16 -10.29
N HIS A 255 -2.81 -5.17 -9.72
CA HIS A 255 -1.84 -6.04 -10.38
C HIS A 255 -2.08 -7.51 -10.01
N GLY A 256 -2.02 -8.44 -10.97
CA GLY A 256 -2.28 -9.88 -10.71
C GLY A 256 -1.19 -10.62 -9.92
N GLY A 257 -0.04 -9.96 -9.76
CA GLY A 257 1.16 -10.45 -9.10
C GLY A 257 1.93 -11.51 -9.94
N ILE A 258 3.09 -11.99 -9.46
CA ILE A 258 3.81 -13.15 -10.02
C ILE A 258 3.95 -14.33 -9.02
N ASP A 259 3.58 -15.57 -9.42
CA ASP A 259 3.62 -16.73 -8.51
C ASP A 259 5.00 -16.93 -7.87
N GLY A 260 5.02 -17.24 -6.57
CA GLY A 260 6.25 -17.42 -5.80
C GLY A 260 6.91 -16.14 -5.26
N ASP A 261 6.39 -14.95 -5.54
CA ASP A 261 6.93 -13.73 -4.91
C ASP A 261 6.80 -13.73 -3.39
N SER A 262 7.78 -13.13 -2.73
CA SER A 262 7.69 -12.78 -1.32
C SER A 262 8.38 -11.46 -1.05
N GLY A 263 7.73 -10.57 -0.29
CA GLY A 263 8.25 -9.24 0.04
C GLY A 263 8.21 -8.23 -1.12
N VAL A 264 7.38 -8.45 -2.14
CA VAL A 264 7.34 -7.62 -3.35
C VAL A 264 6.13 -6.68 -3.34
N ILE A 265 6.37 -5.43 -3.73
CA ILE A 265 5.31 -4.42 -3.95
C ILE A 265 5.10 -4.26 -5.46
N ARG A 266 3.86 -4.39 -5.93
CA ARG A 266 3.44 -4.07 -7.29
C ARG A 266 2.21 -3.19 -7.29
N ILE A 267 2.29 -2.11 -8.06
CA ILE A 267 1.22 -1.12 -8.20
C ILE A 267 0.96 -0.92 -9.68
N GLY A 268 -0.20 -1.37 -10.13
CA GLY A 268 -0.66 -1.30 -11.51
C GLY A 268 -0.07 -2.38 -12.43
N GLN A 269 -0.77 -2.66 -13.52
CA GLN A 269 -0.34 -3.56 -14.61
C GLN A 269 0.53 -2.84 -15.65
N GLN A 270 1.67 -3.45 -16.00
CA GLN A 270 2.53 -3.01 -17.10
C GLN A 270 1.73 -3.00 -18.43
N GLY A 271 1.97 -1.98 -19.26
CA GLY A 271 1.25 -1.77 -20.52
C GLY A 271 -0.10 -1.05 -20.36
N THR A 272 -0.78 -1.21 -19.22
CA THR A 272 -2.01 -0.46 -18.91
C THR A 272 -1.70 0.88 -18.23
N HIS A 273 -0.83 0.85 -17.21
CA HIS A 273 -0.39 2.06 -16.51
C HIS A 273 0.96 2.50 -17.09
N THR A 274 1.00 3.67 -17.71
CA THR A 274 2.19 4.22 -18.37
C THR A 274 2.83 5.39 -17.61
N THR A 275 2.21 5.84 -16.51
CA THR A 275 2.70 6.96 -15.68
C THR A 275 2.53 6.65 -14.20
N PHE A 276 3.52 7.01 -13.37
CA PHE A 276 3.45 6.89 -11.91
C PHE A 276 3.63 8.26 -11.25
N PHE A 277 2.61 8.74 -10.53
CA PHE A 277 2.64 10.01 -9.81
C PHE A 277 2.50 9.79 -8.30
N ALA A 278 3.62 9.90 -7.57
CA ALA A 278 3.63 9.85 -6.12
C ALA A 278 3.70 11.26 -5.53
N ALA A 279 2.62 11.68 -4.85
CA ALA A 279 2.57 12.97 -4.16
C ALA A 279 3.51 13.02 -2.95
N GLY A 280 3.91 14.23 -2.53
CA GLY A 280 4.70 14.44 -1.32
C GLY A 280 6.21 14.18 -1.45
N ILE A 281 6.72 13.88 -2.64
CA ILE A 281 8.17 13.70 -2.89
C ILE A 281 8.84 15.01 -3.28
N ARG A 282 8.17 15.83 -4.11
CA ARG A 282 8.76 17.07 -4.65
C ARG A 282 8.91 18.14 -3.55
N GLY A 283 10.13 18.67 -3.42
CA GLY A 283 10.43 19.74 -2.46
C GLY A 283 10.75 19.25 -1.04
N VAL A 284 10.84 17.93 -0.84
CA VAL A 284 11.24 17.34 0.44
C VAL A 284 12.75 17.08 0.44
N THR A 285 13.48 17.76 1.33
CA THR A 285 14.94 17.61 1.45
C THR A 285 15.30 16.48 2.40
N THR A 286 16.12 15.53 1.93
CA THR A 286 16.76 14.53 2.79
C THR A 286 18.04 15.11 3.38
N ALA A 287 17.96 15.62 4.62
CA ALA A 287 19.09 16.30 5.27
C ALA A 287 20.16 15.35 5.85
N LEU A 288 19.93 14.04 5.83
CA LEU A 288 20.90 13.07 6.33
C LEU A 288 22.02 12.86 5.29
N GLY A 289 23.28 12.95 5.74
CA GLY A 289 24.46 12.81 4.87
C GLY A 289 24.68 11.40 4.27
N ASN A 290 23.80 10.45 4.58
CA ASN A 290 23.80 9.09 4.02
C ASN A 290 22.70 8.87 2.97
N GLY A 291 22.14 9.94 2.40
CA GLY A 291 21.17 9.84 1.31
C GLY A 291 21.76 9.13 0.08
N VAL A 292 20.99 8.21 -0.50
CA VAL A 292 21.37 7.45 -1.70
C VAL A 292 20.35 7.74 -2.80
N ALA A 293 20.84 7.98 -4.03
CA ALA A 293 19.99 8.19 -5.18
C ALA A 293 19.28 6.89 -5.60
N VAL A 294 17.99 6.97 -5.89
CA VAL A 294 17.19 5.87 -6.44
C VAL A 294 17.24 5.94 -7.97
N LEU A 295 17.37 4.79 -8.62
CA LEU A 295 17.42 4.60 -10.06
C LEU A 295 16.34 3.61 -10.49
N ILE A 296 16.07 3.57 -11.79
CA ILE A 296 15.19 2.58 -12.43
C ILE A 296 16.04 1.73 -13.37
N ASP A 297 15.88 0.40 -13.32
CA ASP A 297 16.53 -0.52 -14.24
C ASP A 297 15.70 -0.79 -15.52
N GLY A 298 16.23 -1.59 -16.46
CA GLY A 298 15.53 -1.92 -17.70
C GLY A 298 14.25 -2.76 -17.52
N ASN A 299 14.01 -3.30 -16.32
CA ASN A 299 12.77 -4.01 -15.98
C ASN A 299 11.75 -3.08 -15.29
N GLY A 300 12.05 -1.79 -15.17
CA GLY A 300 11.21 -0.81 -14.48
C GLY A 300 11.29 -0.88 -12.95
N GLN A 301 12.31 -1.55 -12.39
CA GLN A 301 12.46 -1.69 -10.93
C GLN A 301 13.16 -0.47 -10.33
N LEU A 302 12.54 0.11 -9.30
CA LEU A 302 13.16 1.15 -8.48
C LEU A 302 14.17 0.53 -7.50
N GLY A 303 15.40 1.02 -7.48
CA GLY A 303 16.45 0.49 -6.62
C GLY A 303 17.62 1.44 -6.40
N THR A 304 18.61 0.98 -5.63
CA THR A 304 19.89 1.68 -5.43
C THR A 304 21.05 0.82 -5.92
N ILE A 305 22.14 1.44 -6.33
CA ILE A 305 23.35 0.72 -6.75
C ILE A 305 24.31 0.60 -5.57
N SER A 306 24.61 -0.63 -5.17
CA SER A 306 25.61 -0.93 -4.13
C SER A 306 26.98 -1.16 -4.74
N SER A 307 28.03 -0.59 -4.13
CA SER A 307 29.39 -0.61 -4.68
C SER A 307 30.40 -1.35 -3.78
N SER A 308 29.93 -2.02 -2.73
CA SER A 308 30.79 -2.71 -1.77
C SER A 308 31.56 -3.86 -2.42
N ARG A 309 32.81 -4.08 -1.97
CA ARG A 309 33.69 -5.14 -2.50
C ARG A 309 33.08 -6.53 -2.39
N ASN A 310 32.36 -6.82 -1.30
CA ASN A 310 31.73 -8.13 -1.08
C ASN A 310 30.58 -8.45 -2.06
N LEU A 311 30.07 -7.45 -2.80
CA LEU A 311 29.04 -7.62 -3.82
C LEU A 311 29.61 -7.66 -5.24
N LYS A 312 30.94 -7.67 -5.37
CA LYS A 312 31.65 -7.60 -6.66
C LYS A 312 32.59 -8.79 -6.82
N ARG A 313 32.83 -9.16 -8.08
CA ARG A 313 33.82 -10.15 -8.52
C ARG A 313 34.54 -9.60 -9.75
N ASP A 314 35.64 -10.24 -10.16
CA ASP A 314 36.37 -9.91 -11.40
C ASP A 314 36.78 -8.43 -11.48
N ILE A 315 37.36 -7.91 -10.39
CA ILE A 315 37.76 -6.50 -10.27
C ILE A 315 39.14 -6.31 -10.90
N GLU A 316 39.21 -5.51 -11.96
CA GLU A 316 40.44 -5.17 -12.68
C GLU A 316 40.58 -3.66 -12.94
N ASP A 317 41.78 -3.22 -13.32
CA ASP A 317 42.04 -1.84 -13.74
C ASP A 317 41.37 -1.56 -15.09
N MET A 318 40.69 -0.43 -15.21
CA MET A 318 39.89 -0.09 -16.39
C MET A 318 40.70 0.02 -17.69
N GLY A 319 42.02 0.24 -17.60
CA GLY A 319 42.91 0.25 -18.76
C GLY A 319 42.35 1.10 -19.88
N ASP A 320 42.24 0.54 -21.08
CA ASP A 320 41.75 1.22 -22.28
C ASP A 320 40.24 1.09 -22.55
N ALA A 321 39.48 0.47 -21.64
CA ALA A 321 38.04 0.32 -21.79
C ALA A 321 37.28 1.66 -21.90
N SER A 322 37.83 2.73 -21.32
CA SER A 322 37.25 4.09 -21.39
C SER A 322 37.67 4.93 -22.59
N GLN A 323 38.58 4.45 -23.46
CA GLN A 323 39.06 5.23 -24.61
C GLN A 323 37.93 5.62 -25.59
N GLY A 324 36.88 4.79 -25.67
CA GLY A 324 35.71 5.07 -26.50
C GLY A 324 34.97 6.35 -26.14
N LEU A 325 35.12 6.86 -24.90
CA LEU A 325 34.43 8.07 -24.45
C LEU A 325 34.72 9.29 -25.31
N MET A 326 35.96 9.42 -25.80
CA MET A 326 36.39 10.57 -26.60
C MET A 326 35.76 10.58 -28.00
N ARG A 327 35.13 9.48 -28.41
CA ARG A 327 34.38 9.36 -29.67
C ARG A 327 32.90 9.67 -29.50
N LEU A 328 32.40 9.79 -28.26
CA LEU A 328 31.02 10.16 -28.00
C LEU A 328 30.81 11.63 -28.35
N ARG A 329 29.63 11.94 -28.91
CA ARG A 329 29.25 13.30 -29.33
C ARG A 329 28.26 13.90 -28.34
N PRO A 330 28.66 14.90 -27.52
CA PRO A 330 27.72 15.67 -26.72
C PRO A 330 26.78 16.47 -27.62
N VAL A 331 25.49 16.48 -27.28
CA VAL A 331 24.45 17.18 -28.04
C VAL A 331 23.65 18.13 -27.14
N ILE A 332 23.09 19.16 -27.77
CA ILE A 332 22.06 20.01 -27.19
C ILE A 332 20.74 19.63 -27.86
N PHE A 333 19.72 19.35 -27.07
CA PHE A 333 18.43 18.92 -27.60
C PHE A 333 17.27 19.55 -26.84
N ARG A 334 16.05 19.32 -27.34
CA ARG A 334 14.79 19.61 -26.66
C ARG A 334 13.92 18.38 -26.84
N TYR A 335 13.15 18.02 -25.81
CA TYR A 335 12.14 16.98 -25.97
C TYR A 335 11.05 17.44 -26.94
N LYS A 336 10.34 16.46 -27.51
CA LYS A 336 9.16 16.74 -28.35
C LYS A 336 8.11 17.50 -27.54
N ALA A 337 7.29 18.31 -28.20
CA ALA A 337 6.38 19.26 -27.54
C ALA A 337 5.33 18.56 -26.66
N GLU A 338 5.02 17.30 -26.95
CA GLU A 338 4.08 16.47 -26.20
C GLU A 338 4.66 16.01 -24.85
N LEU A 339 6.00 15.88 -24.77
CA LEU A 339 6.72 15.46 -23.56
C LEU A 339 7.17 16.66 -22.72
N ASP A 340 7.60 17.74 -23.37
CA ASP A 340 7.97 19.00 -22.72
C ASP A 340 7.36 20.21 -23.46
N PRO A 341 6.15 20.64 -23.05
CA PRO A 341 5.52 21.83 -23.60
C PRO A 341 6.35 23.10 -23.42
N SER A 342 7.22 23.16 -22.42
CA SER A 342 8.08 24.32 -22.15
C SER A 342 9.27 24.43 -23.11
N ARG A 343 9.57 23.36 -23.86
CA ARG A 343 10.68 23.28 -24.83
C ARG A 343 12.02 23.69 -24.21
N THR A 344 12.25 23.25 -22.98
CA THR A 344 13.46 23.53 -22.22
C THR A 344 14.65 22.91 -22.94
N ARG A 345 15.74 23.69 -23.05
CA ARG A 345 16.98 23.23 -23.67
C ARG A 345 17.70 22.27 -22.71
N GLN A 346 18.01 21.08 -23.21
CA GLN A 346 18.70 20.00 -22.50
C GLN A 346 20.07 19.71 -23.13
N TYR A 347 20.92 19.02 -22.38
CA TYR A 347 22.27 18.63 -22.78
C TYR A 347 22.46 17.14 -22.48
N GLY A 348 23.11 16.40 -23.38
CA GLY A 348 23.31 14.97 -23.16
C GLY A 348 23.96 14.25 -24.34
N LEU A 349 23.64 12.96 -24.44
CA LEU A 349 24.05 12.02 -25.47
C LEU A 349 22.81 11.38 -26.10
N ILE A 350 22.93 10.91 -27.34
CA ILE A 350 21.90 10.13 -28.04
C ILE A 350 22.18 8.64 -27.81
N ALA A 351 21.20 7.89 -27.31
CA ALA A 351 21.41 6.50 -26.88
C ALA A 351 21.87 5.59 -28.04
N GLU A 352 21.32 5.79 -29.22
CA GLU A 352 21.66 5.07 -30.45
C GLU A 352 23.10 5.37 -30.91
N GLU A 353 23.55 6.63 -30.77
CA GLU A 353 24.95 6.99 -31.08
C GLU A 353 25.91 6.37 -30.06
N VAL A 354 25.54 6.33 -28.78
CA VAL A 354 26.33 5.68 -27.73
C VAL A 354 26.39 4.18 -27.97
N ALA A 355 25.29 3.54 -28.36
CA ALA A 355 25.23 2.10 -28.63
C ALA A 355 26.24 1.67 -29.71
N GLY A 356 26.46 2.51 -30.73
CA GLY A 356 27.44 2.27 -31.79
C GLY A 356 28.91 2.43 -31.37
N VAL A 357 29.19 3.01 -30.20
CA VAL A 357 30.56 3.24 -29.70
C VAL A 357 30.85 2.41 -28.46
N ILE A 358 29.97 2.45 -27.46
CA ILE A 358 30.07 1.74 -26.17
C ILE A 358 28.67 1.19 -25.81
N PRO A 359 28.29 0.01 -26.31
CA PRO A 359 26.96 -0.55 -26.09
C PRO A 359 26.64 -0.82 -24.61
N ASP A 360 27.64 -1.11 -23.78
CA ASP A 360 27.48 -1.36 -22.34
C ASP A 360 26.98 -0.15 -21.54
N LEU A 361 27.08 1.05 -22.11
CA LEU A 361 26.56 2.28 -21.52
C LEU A 361 25.08 2.53 -21.82
N VAL A 362 24.41 1.65 -22.56
CA VAL A 362 23.02 1.82 -22.98
C VAL A 362 22.11 0.84 -22.24
N VAL A 363 20.93 1.33 -21.86
CA VAL A 363 19.80 0.49 -21.44
C VAL A 363 18.88 0.35 -22.64
N TYR A 364 18.48 -0.88 -22.92
CA TYR A 364 17.57 -1.22 -24.01
C TYR A 364 16.18 -1.49 -23.43
N ASP A 365 15.15 -1.11 -24.18
CA ASP A 365 13.77 -1.38 -23.82
C ASP A 365 13.41 -2.86 -24.01
N THR A 366 12.15 -3.22 -23.73
CA THR A 366 11.65 -4.59 -23.90
C THR A 366 11.62 -5.08 -25.35
N ALA A 367 11.70 -4.18 -26.34
CA ALA A 367 11.78 -4.51 -27.76
C ALA A 367 13.26 -4.67 -28.23
N GLY A 368 14.22 -4.35 -27.36
CA GLY A 368 15.65 -4.40 -27.67
C GLY A 368 16.19 -3.12 -28.29
N GLU A 369 15.44 -2.02 -28.26
CA GLU A 369 15.86 -0.73 -28.82
C GLU A 369 16.58 0.12 -27.75
N PRO A 370 17.63 0.89 -28.11
CA PRO A 370 18.28 1.83 -27.21
C PRO A 370 17.30 2.85 -26.61
N GLU A 371 17.15 2.86 -25.28
CA GLU A 371 16.19 3.74 -24.59
C GLU A 371 16.89 4.89 -23.86
N THR A 372 17.94 4.59 -23.09
CA THR A 372 18.63 5.59 -22.27
C THR A 372 20.10 5.26 -22.04
N VAL A 373 20.88 6.27 -21.65
CA VAL A 373 22.31 6.15 -21.36
C VAL A 373 22.54 6.07 -19.85
N ARG A 374 23.41 5.16 -19.42
CA ARG A 374 23.86 5.00 -18.03
C ARG A 374 24.85 6.11 -17.65
N TYR A 375 24.37 7.35 -17.56
CA TYR A 375 25.20 8.53 -17.26
C TYR A 375 26.05 8.39 -16.00
N HIS A 376 25.59 7.63 -14.99
CA HIS A 376 26.34 7.39 -13.75
C HIS A 376 27.64 6.57 -13.98
N LEU A 377 27.73 5.79 -15.05
CA LEU A 377 28.96 5.06 -15.43
C LEU A 377 29.98 5.94 -16.16
N LEU A 378 29.54 7.06 -16.75
CA LEU A 378 30.45 7.99 -17.42
C LEU A 378 31.45 8.62 -16.45
N VAL A 379 31.02 8.93 -15.22
CA VAL A 379 31.86 9.61 -14.21
C VAL A 379 33.13 8.81 -13.87
N PRO A 380 33.07 7.53 -13.48
CA PRO A 380 34.28 6.74 -13.22
C PRO A 380 35.12 6.49 -14.48
N MET A 381 34.50 6.37 -15.66
CA MET A 381 35.23 6.20 -16.92
C MET A 381 35.98 7.49 -17.32
N LEU A 382 35.36 8.66 -17.16
CA LEU A 382 35.98 9.97 -17.35
C LEU A 382 37.12 10.19 -16.36
N LEU A 383 36.95 9.77 -15.10
CA LEU A 383 38.02 9.83 -14.11
C LEU A 383 39.26 9.06 -14.58
N ASN A 384 39.09 7.87 -15.16
CA ASN A 384 40.21 7.10 -15.72
C ASN A 384 40.93 7.86 -16.84
N GLU A 385 40.19 8.44 -17.79
CA GLU A 385 40.78 9.21 -18.89
C GLU A 385 41.50 10.49 -18.41
N VAL A 386 40.89 11.23 -17.47
CA VAL A 386 41.53 12.40 -16.84
C VAL A 386 42.82 12.01 -16.11
N GLN A 387 42.82 10.88 -15.40
CA GLN A 387 44.04 10.37 -14.75
C GLN A 387 45.12 9.96 -15.76
N LYS A 388 44.74 9.37 -16.91
CA LYS A 388 45.69 9.07 -17.99
C LYS A 388 46.29 10.33 -18.56
N GLU A 389 45.47 11.34 -18.84
CA GLU A 389 45.92 12.62 -19.38
C GLU A 389 46.86 13.33 -18.39
N ALA A 390 46.53 13.34 -17.10
CA ALA A 390 47.40 13.90 -16.07
C ALA A 390 48.79 13.21 -16.03
N ARG A 391 48.83 11.88 -16.15
CA ARG A 391 50.09 11.12 -16.25
C ARG A 391 50.87 11.47 -17.52
N GLN A 392 50.19 11.64 -18.64
CA GLN A 392 50.82 12.02 -19.91
C GLN A 392 51.40 13.43 -19.85
N ILE A 393 50.66 14.40 -19.31
CA ILE A 393 51.13 15.77 -19.11
C ILE A 393 52.37 15.79 -18.20
N GLY A 394 52.37 14.99 -17.13
CA GLY A 394 53.53 14.85 -16.25
C GLY A 394 54.78 14.38 -16.99
N ARG A 395 54.65 13.33 -17.82
CA ARG A 395 55.76 12.82 -18.66
C ARG A 395 56.24 13.86 -19.67
N GLN A 396 55.32 14.57 -20.33
CA GLN A 396 55.67 15.62 -21.28
C GLN A 396 56.41 16.78 -20.62
N ARG A 397 56.00 17.19 -19.41
CA ARG A 397 56.69 18.22 -18.62
C ARG A 397 58.12 17.80 -18.28
N GLN A 398 58.32 16.56 -17.83
CA GLN A 398 59.66 16.04 -17.56
C GLN A 398 60.55 16.04 -18.82
N GLN A 399 60.01 15.61 -19.97
CA GLN A 399 60.74 15.65 -21.23
C GLN A 399 61.10 17.07 -21.66
N LEU A 400 60.20 18.04 -21.45
CA LEU A 400 60.47 19.45 -21.71
C LEU A 400 61.57 20.00 -20.80
N GLU A 401 61.57 19.65 -19.51
CA GLU A 401 62.63 20.04 -18.57
C GLU A 401 63.99 19.47 -19.01
N GLU A 402 64.05 18.19 -19.38
CA GLU A 402 65.27 17.55 -19.88
C GLU A 402 65.76 18.18 -21.20
N GLN A 403 64.84 18.52 -22.11
CA GLN A 403 65.17 19.25 -23.34
C GLN A 403 65.72 20.64 -23.03
N GLN A 404 65.13 21.37 -22.08
CA GLN A 404 65.59 22.69 -21.67
C GLN A 404 67.00 22.64 -21.08
N THR A 405 67.31 21.62 -20.26
CA THR A 405 68.65 21.39 -19.73
C THR A 405 69.66 21.12 -20.86
N ARG A 406 69.32 20.25 -21.81
CA ARG A 406 70.18 19.96 -22.98
C ARG A 406 70.45 21.20 -23.83
N LEU A 407 69.43 22.00 -24.12
CA LEU A 407 69.59 23.24 -24.88
C LEU A 407 70.49 24.25 -24.16
N THR A 408 70.36 24.36 -22.84
CA THR A 408 71.21 25.25 -22.02
C THR A 408 72.67 24.80 -22.07
N GLU A 409 72.92 23.50 -22.01
CA GLU A 409 74.26 22.93 -22.11
C GLU A 409 74.87 23.10 -23.51
N GLN A 410 74.09 22.89 -24.57
CA GLN A 410 74.53 23.16 -25.94
C GLN A 410 74.88 24.64 -26.14
N ALA A 411 74.08 25.57 -25.61
CA ALA A 411 74.37 27.00 -25.67
C ALA A 411 75.69 27.35 -24.98
N ARG A 412 75.99 26.69 -23.84
CA ARG A 412 77.29 26.82 -23.15
C ARG A 412 78.45 26.34 -24.04
N GLN A 413 78.33 25.16 -24.64
CA GLN A 413 79.35 24.59 -25.51
C GLN A 413 79.62 25.46 -26.75
N ILE A 414 78.56 26.00 -27.38
CA ILE A 414 78.68 26.92 -28.51
C ILE A 414 79.44 28.19 -28.08
N LYS A 415 79.13 28.74 -26.91
CA LYS A 415 79.84 29.91 -26.37
C LYS A 415 81.33 29.62 -26.14
N GLU A 416 81.66 28.46 -25.59
CA GLU A 416 83.06 28.03 -25.39
C GLU A 416 83.79 27.81 -26.72
N GLN A 417 83.12 27.20 -27.71
CA GLN A 417 83.68 27.06 -29.05
C GLN A 417 83.92 28.42 -29.72
N ALA A 418 82.98 29.36 -29.61
CA ALA A 418 83.14 30.71 -30.13
C ALA A 418 84.35 31.42 -29.50
N GLN A 419 84.54 31.31 -28.17
CA GLN A 419 85.72 31.84 -27.48
C GLN A 419 87.02 31.18 -27.95
N ARG A 420 87.04 29.86 -28.16
CA ARG A 420 88.21 29.16 -28.71
C ARG A 420 88.55 29.64 -30.12
N ILE A 421 87.54 29.83 -30.97
CA ILE A 421 87.71 30.37 -32.33
C ILE A 421 88.31 31.78 -32.26
N GLU A 422 87.83 32.63 -31.36
CA GLU A 422 88.34 33.99 -31.17
C GLU A 422 89.82 34.00 -30.74
N VAL A 423 90.20 33.13 -29.79
CA VAL A 423 91.61 32.97 -29.37
C VAL A 423 92.48 32.44 -30.53
N LEU A 424 91.98 31.48 -31.31
CA LEU A 424 92.70 30.96 -32.47
C LEU A 424 92.87 32.03 -33.56
N ALA A 425 91.84 32.83 -33.82
CA ALA A 425 91.91 33.97 -34.73
C ALA A 425 92.95 35.00 -34.28
N ALA A 426 93.00 35.34 -32.99
CA ALA A 426 94.02 36.23 -32.44
C ALA A 426 95.44 35.68 -32.59
N ARG A 427 95.63 34.36 -32.39
CA ARG A 427 96.93 33.69 -32.62
C ARG A 427 97.33 33.69 -34.09
N LEU A 428 96.39 33.46 -35.01
CA LEU A 428 96.64 33.55 -36.45
C LEU A 428 97.16 34.94 -36.83
N VAL A 429 96.53 36.01 -36.34
CA VAL A 429 96.99 37.39 -36.55
C VAL A 429 98.42 37.59 -36.04
N GLN A 430 98.76 37.03 -34.86
CA GLN A 430 100.13 37.09 -34.34
C GLN A 430 101.15 36.31 -35.18
N VAL A 431 100.77 35.13 -35.68
CA VAL A 431 101.63 34.32 -36.57
C VAL A 431 101.86 35.03 -37.89
N GLU A 432 100.82 35.64 -38.47
CA GLU A 432 100.95 36.47 -39.68
C GLU A 432 101.90 37.66 -39.45
N ALA A 433 101.83 38.32 -38.28
CA ALA A 433 102.76 39.40 -37.92
C ALA A 433 104.22 38.93 -37.80
N VAL A 434 104.45 37.74 -37.23
CA VAL A 434 105.80 37.15 -37.10
C VAL A 434 106.36 36.69 -38.45
N LEU A 435 105.53 36.11 -39.31
CA LEU A 435 105.92 35.75 -40.69
C LEU A 435 106.23 37.00 -41.52
N GLY A 436 105.50 38.09 -41.34
CA GLY A 436 105.82 39.40 -41.92
C GLY A 436 107.16 39.97 -41.42
N ALA A 437 107.54 39.69 -40.18
CA ALA A 437 108.82 40.12 -39.59
C ALA A 437 110.02 39.27 -40.06
N ARG A 438 109.84 37.96 -40.27
CA ARG A 438 110.90 37.06 -40.80
C ARG A 438 111.25 37.26 -42.27
N GLY A 439 110.46 38.03 -43.02
CA GLY A 439 110.83 38.49 -44.36
C GLY A 439 111.94 39.56 -44.40
N ARG A 440 112.45 40.00 -43.24
CA ARG A 440 113.50 41.02 -43.12
C ARG A 440 114.57 40.59 -42.09
N GLU A 441 115.53 39.78 -42.49
CA GLU A 441 116.85 39.73 -41.84
C GLU A 441 117.96 40.06 -42.86
N PRO A 442 119.03 40.78 -42.46
CA PRO A 442 120.01 41.37 -43.38
C PRO A 442 121.16 40.40 -43.71
N ALA A 443 121.62 40.43 -44.96
CA ALA A 443 122.81 39.71 -45.41
C ALA A 443 124.07 40.25 -44.73
N VAL A 444 124.87 39.36 -44.14
CA VAL A 444 126.22 39.64 -43.63
C VAL A 444 127.19 39.63 -44.81
N GLU A 445 127.68 40.82 -45.19
CA GLU A 445 128.78 41.00 -46.15
C GLU A 445 130.12 40.71 -45.43
N THR A 446 130.77 39.61 -45.80
CA THR A 446 132.19 39.37 -45.51
C THR A 446 133.04 39.99 -46.63
N SER A 447 133.92 40.90 -46.25
CA SER A 447 134.92 41.49 -47.15
C SER A 447 135.98 40.44 -47.54
N TYR A 448 136.19 40.27 -48.84
CA TYR A 448 137.40 39.61 -49.37
C TYR A 448 138.00 40.52 -50.45
N SER A 449 139.11 41.16 -50.11
CA SER A 449 139.96 41.88 -51.04
C SER A 449 140.94 40.90 -51.70
N GLY A 450 140.93 40.86 -53.03
CA GLY A 450 141.90 40.18 -53.88
C GLY A 450 141.99 40.87 -55.24
N PRO A 451 143.15 40.88 -55.92
CA PRO A 451 143.69 42.10 -56.52
C PRO A 451 143.52 42.22 -58.05
N ARG A 452 143.67 43.48 -58.48
CA ARG A 452 144.01 44.05 -59.80
C ARG A 452 144.34 43.07 -60.95
N GLY A 453 143.75 43.35 -62.11
CA GLY A 453 144.29 42.95 -63.41
C GLY A 453 143.44 43.42 -64.59
N PHE A 454 143.93 44.49 -65.25
CA PHE A 454 143.72 44.96 -66.64
C PHE A 454 142.33 45.18 -67.22
#